data_AF-A0A1S9PBH9-F1
#
_entry.id   AF-A0A1S9PBH9-F1
#
_cell.length_a   1.000
_cell.length_b   1.000
_cell.length_c   1.000
_cell.angle_alpha   90.00
_cell.angle_beta   90.00
_cell.angle_gamma   90.00
#
_symmetry.space_group_name_H-M   'P 1'
#
loop_
_entity.id
_entity.type
_entity.pdbx_description
1 polymer ?
#
loop_
_entity_poly.entity_id
_entity_poly.type
_entity_poly.pdbx_seq_one_letter_code
_entity_poly.pdbx_strand_id
1 'polypeptide(L)'
;MITEILTPADVELFMKQLVAEGTNAHPDEDFHNYVIMETGLPCYTPQEADLRNRLMEQCFEVCEKNGLDVYSVMHEVFLIETGLDQYIPLPSQVQ
;
A
#
# COMPACT_ATOMS: atom_id res chain seq x y z
N MET A 1 3.48 -12.92 -4.06
CA MET A 1 3.98 -12.03 -2.99
C MET A 1 5.23 -11.37 -3.52
N ILE A 2 5.20 -10.05 -3.64
CA ILE A 2 6.38 -9.27 -4.03
C ILE A 2 7.37 -9.25 -2.86
N THR A 3 8.67 -9.26 -3.15
CA THR A 3 9.73 -9.31 -2.12
C THR A 3 10.72 -8.16 -2.21
N GLU A 4 10.57 -7.31 -3.23
CA GLU A 4 11.39 -6.13 -3.49
C GLU A 4 10.64 -5.14 -4.38
N ILE A 5 10.79 -3.84 -4.15
CA ILE A 5 10.21 -2.76 -4.96
C ILE A 5 11.33 -2.05 -5.72
N LEU A 6 11.30 -2.09 -7.05
CA LEU A 6 12.34 -1.49 -7.91
C LEU A 6 11.79 -0.41 -8.84
N THR A 7 10.49 -0.43 -9.11
CA THR A 7 9.82 0.41 -10.08
C THR A 7 8.47 0.92 -9.56
N PRO A 8 7.92 2.01 -10.12
CA PRO A 8 6.58 2.46 -9.74
C PRO A 8 5.49 1.38 -9.93
N ALA A 9 5.64 0.51 -10.93
CA ALA A 9 4.72 -0.61 -11.13
C ALA A 9 4.78 -1.64 -9.98
N ASP A 10 5.93 -1.78 -9.32
CA ASP A 10 6.07 -2.64 -8.14
C ASP A 10 5.35 -2.03 -6.93
N VAL A 11 5.34 -0.70 -6.79
CA VAL A 11 4.56 0.02 -5.76
C VAL A 11 3.08 -0.27 -5.95
N GLU A 12 2.58 -0.17 -7.18
CA GLU A 12 1.20 -0.51 -7.49
C GLU A 12 0.89 -1.98 -7.18
N LEU A 13 1.79 -2.90 -7.57
CA LEU A 13 1.61 -4.33 -7.31
C LEU A 13 1.61 -4.65 -5.81
N PHE A 14 2.43 -3.97 -5.02
CA PHE A 14 2.42 -4.10 -3.57
C PHE A 14 1.10 -3.63 -2.98
N MET A 15 0.61 -2.45 -3.39
CA MET A 15 -0.68 -1.96 -2.87
C MET A 15 -1.85 -2.87 -3.25
N LYS A 16 -1.86 -3.44 -4.47
CA LYS A 16 -2.86 -4.44 -4.88
C LYS A 16 -2.83 -5.69 -3.98
N GLN A 17 -1.65 -6.14 -3.57
CA GLN A 17 -1.51 -7.26 -2.64
C GLN A 17 -2.09 -6.91 -1.26
N LEU A 18 -1.80 -5.73 -0.73
CA LEU A 18 -2.34 -5.29 0.56
C LEU A 18 -3.87 -5.20 0.54
N VAL A 19 -4.46 -4.70 -0.55
CA VAL A 19 -5.93 -4.70 -0.74
C VAL A 19 -6.48 -6.12 -0.79
N ALA A 20 -5.85 -7.03 -1.53
CA ALA A 20 -6.27 -8.43 -1.61
C ALA A 20 -6.14 -9.17 -0.26
N GLU A 21 -5.22 -8.73 0.59
CA GLU A 21 -5.06 -9.18 1.98
C GLU A 21 -6.12 -8.57 2.92
N GLY A 22 -7.01 -7.72 2.41
CA GLY A 22 -8.08 -7.05 3.18
C GLY A 22 -7.58 -5.85 3.98
N THR A 23 -6.39 -5.34 3.66
CA THR A 23 -5.75 -4.25 4.40
C THR A 23 -5.96 -2.91 3.69
N ASN A 24 -6.46 -1.92 4.43
CA ASN A 24 -6.43 -0.52 4.00
C ASN A 24 -5.12 0.12 4.47
N ALA A 25 -4.03 -0.16 3.75
CA ALA A 25 -2.70 0.24 4.18
C ALA A 25 -2.48 1.75 4.07
N HIS A 26 -1.94 2.34 5.13
CA HIS A 26 -1.45 3.70 5.13
C HIS A 26 0.10 3.70 5.05
N PRO A 27 0.73 4.52 4.18
CA PRO A 27 2.18 4.50 3.99
C PRO A 27 3.03 4.72 5.25
N ASP A 28 2.52 5.51 6.21
CA ASP A 28 3.23 5.84 7.44
C ASP A 28 2.96 4.90 8.63
N GLU A 29 2.08 3.93 8.48
CA GLU A 29 1.68 3.06 9.59
C GLU A 29 2.54 1.80 9.65
N ASP A 30 2.96 1.43 10.86
CA ASP A 30 3.73 0.21 11.09
C ASP A 30 2.83 -1.02 10.92
N PHE A 31 3.23 -1.96 10.07
CA PHE A 31 2.49 -3.20 9.82
C PHE A 31 2.31 -4.09 11.07
N HIS A 32 3.10 -3.90 12.14
CA HIS A 32 2.87 -4.54 13.44
C HIS A 32 1.62 -4.06 14.15
N ASN A 33 1.11 -2.86 13.82
CA ASN A 33 -0.09 -2.28 14.43
C ASN A 33 -1.39 -2.76 13.77
N TYR A 34 -1.30 -3.48 12.64
CA TYR A 34 -2.47 -3.93 11.91
C TYR A 34 -3.10 -5.13 12.59
N VAL A 35 -4.39 -5.02 12.87
CA VAL A 35 -5.19 -6.06 13.52
C VAL A 35 -6.44 -6.39 12.72
N ILE A 36 -6.81 -7.67 12.72
CA ILE A 36 -8.08 -8.16 12.18
C ILE A 36 -9.18 -7.67 13.12
N MET A 37 -10.04 -6.74 12.67
CA MET A 37 -11.02 -6.06 13.52
C MET A 37 -11.93 -7.02 14.29
N GLU A 38 -12.32 -8.14 13.69
CA GLU A 38 -13.24 -9.11 14.29
C GLU A 38 -12.60 -9.88 15.45
N THR A 39 -11.28 -10.10 15.41
CA THR A 39 -10.58 -10.97 16.36
C THR A 39 -9.62 -10.21 17.28
N GLY A 40 -9.23 -9.00 16.89
CA GLY A 40 -8.16 -8.23 17.53
C GLY A 40 -6.77 -8.84 17.38
N LEU A 41 -6.63 -9.93 16.61
CA LEU A 41 -5.34 -10.58 16.37
C LEU A 41 -4.54 -9.80 15.31
N PRO A 42 -3.20 -9.84 15.35
CA PRO A 42 -2.37 -9.24 14.31
C PRO A 42 -2.75 -9.76 12.92
N CYS A 43 -2.79 -8.85 11.94
CA CYS A 43 -2.98 -9.22 10.52
C CYS A 43 -1.80 -10.05 9.99
N TYR A 44 -0.62 -9.83 10.56
CA TYR A 44 0.64 -10.38 10.10
C TYR A 44 1.41 -11.00 11.26
N THR A 45 2.17 -12.04 10.98
CA THR A 45 3.26 -12.46 11.86
C THR A 45 4.33 -11.36 11.94
N PRO A 46 5.19 -11.34 12.97
CA PRO A 46 6.25 -10.33 13.07
C PRO A 46 7.15 -10.25 11.83
N GLN A 47 7.52 -11.40 11.25
CA GLN A 47 8.36 -11.45 10.06
C GLN A 47 7.64 -10.93 8.80
N GLU A 48 6.33 -11.14 8.72
CA GLU A 48 5.50 -10.63 7.62
C GLU A 48 5.29 -9.12 7.73
N ALA A 49 5.15 -8.59 8.94
CA ALA A 49 5.09 -7.16 9.19
C ALA A 49 6.43 -6.48 8.86
N ASP A 50 7.55 -7.05 9.32
CA ASP A 50 8.90 -6.55 9.00
C ASP A 50 9.15 -6.51 7.48
N LEU A 51 8.71 -7.55 6.76
CA LEU A 51 8.81 -7.58 5.30
C LEU A 51 8.01 -6.43 4.66
N ARG A 52 6.77 -6.20 5.10
CA ARG A 52 5.90 -5.15 4.55
C ARG A 52 6.41 -3.74 4.89
N ASN A 53 6.90 -3.52 6.10
CA ASN A 53 7.56 -2.27 6.48
C ASN A 53 8.75 -1.99 5.54
N ARG A 54 9.62 -2.98 5.31
CA ARG A 54 10.75 -2.85 4.37
C ARG A 54 10.28 -2.56 2.94
N LEU A 55 9.23 -3.23 2.46
CA LEU A 55 8.67 -2.96 1.13
C LEU A 55 8.07 -1.54 1.03
N MET A 56 7.44 -1.06 2.11
CA MET A 56 6.92 0.29 2.18
C MET A 56 8.02 1.34 2.11
N GLU A 57 9.13 1.15 2.84
CA GLU A 57 10.32 2.02 2.74
C GLU A 57 10.82 2.10 1.30
N GLN A 58 10.90 0.96 0.60
CA GLN A 58 11.29 0.95 -0.81
C GLN A 58 10.27 1.65 -1.73
N CYS A 59 8.98 1.65 -1.38
CA CYS A 59 7.98 2.42 -2.11
C CYS A 59 8.26 3.92 -2.04
N PHE A 60 8.60 4.45 -0.85
CA PHE A 60 9.00 5.85 -0.71
C PHE A 60 10.22 6.18 -1.57
N GLU A 61 11.28 5.36 -1.49
CA GLU A 61 12.52 5.57 -2.27
C GLU A 61 12.25 5.58 -3.79
N VAL A 62 11.47 4.62 -4.27
CA VAL A 62 11.14 4.49 -5.69
C VAL A 62 10.24 5.62 -6.15
N CYS A 63 9.22 6.00 -5.38
CA CYS A 63 8.34 7.12 -5.72
C CYS A 63 9.12 8.44 -5.76
N GLU A 64 9.92 8.76 -4.73
CA GLU A 64 10.72 9.98 -4.67
C GLU A 64 11.65 10.11 -5.88
N LYS A 65 12.38 9.03 -6.21
CA LYS A 65 13.30 8.99 -7.35
C LYS A 65 12.61 9.25 -8.70
N ASN A 66 11.34 8.91 -8.82
CA ASN A 66 10.56 9.09 -10.05
C ASN A 66 9.69 10.37 -10.02
N GLY A 67 9.83 11.22 -8.99
CA GLY A 67 9.00 12.42 -8.84
C GLY A 67 7.52 12.13 -8.60
N LEU A 68 7.22 10.96 -8.03
CA LEU A 68 5.87 10.52 -7.69
C LEU A 68 5.63 10.71 -6.20
N ASP A 69 4.39 11.01 -5.85
CA ASP A 69 3.92 11.01 -4.47
C ASP A 69 3.37 9.63 -4.11
N VAL A 70 3.99 8.95 -3.12
CA VAL A 70 3.62 7.58 -2.74
C VAL A 70 2.17 7.49 -2.25
N TYR A 71 1.69 8.52 -1.54
CA TYR A 71 0.31 8.57 -1.07
C TYR A 71 -0.66 8.62 -2.23
N SER A 72 -0.39 9.49 -3.21
CA SER A 72 -1.20 9.59 -4.43
C SER A 72 -1.23 8.25 -5.19
N VAL A 73 -0.08 7.62 -5.40
CA VAL A 73 0.00 6.33 -6.11
C VAL A 73 -0.79 5.24 -5.40
N MET A 74 -0.55 5.05 -4.10
CA MET A 74 -1.21 3.99 -3.34
C MET A 74 -2.71 4.24 -3.16
N HIS A 75 -3.11 5.50 -2.95
CA HIS A 75 -4.53 5.86 -2.84
C HIS A 75 -5.26 5.64 -4.16
N GLU A 76 -4.64 5.97 -5.29
CA GLU A 76 -5.21 5.71 -6.62
C GLU A 76 -5.46 4.21 -6.83
N VAL A 77 -4.46 3.38 -6.51
CA VAL A 77 -4.62 1.92 -6.58
C VAL A 77 -5.71 1.43 -5.64
N PHE A 78 -5.77 1.92 -4.41
CA PHE A 78 -6.82 1.54 -3.46
C PHE A 78 -8.22 1.86 -4.00
N LEU A 79 -8.43 3.06 -4.54
CA LEU A 79 -9.73 3.48 -5.10
C LEU A 79 -10.16 2.58 -6.25
N ILE A 80 -9.22 2.24 -7.15
CA ILE A 80 -9.49 1.37 -8.31
C ILE A 80 -9.81 -0.06 -7.86
N GLU A 81 -8.99 -0.65 -7.00
CA GLU A 81 -9.14 -2.05 -6.59
C GLU A 81 -10.39 -2.28 -5.72
N THR A 82 -10.87 -1.25 -5.02
CA THR A 82 -12.09 -1.30 -4.21
C THR A 82 -13.35 -0.85 -4.96
N GLY A 83 -13.22 -0.33 -6.18
CA GLY A 83 -14.33 0.23 -6.97
C GLY A 83 -14.85 1.58 -6.44
N LEU A 84 -14.11 2.22 -5.52
CA LEU A 84 -14.45 3.53 -4.97
C LEU A 84 -14.13 4.67 -5.95
N ASP A 85 -13.31 4.42 -6.96
CA ASP A 85 -13.01 5.33 -8.08
C ASP A 85 -14.28 5.79 -8.83
N GLN A 86 -15.36 5.03 -8.76
CA GLN A 86 -16.67 5.40 -9.31
C GLN A 86 -17.33 6.59 -8.58
N TYR A 87 -16.90 6.86 -7.35
CA TYR A 87 -17.49 7.86 -6.46
C TYR A 87 -16.48 8.91 -6.01
N ILE A 88 -15.20 8.56 -5.96
CA ILE A 88 -14.10 9.40 -5.50
C ILE A 88 -13.16 9.62 -6.68
N PRO A 89 -12.94 10.87 -7.13
CA PRO A 89 -11.99 11.16 -8.20
C PRO A 89 -10.59 10.66 -7.87
N LEU A 90 -9.90 10.14 -8.88
CA LEU A 90 -8.53 9.66 -8.71
C LEU A 90 -7.58 10.84 -8.43
N PRO A 91 -6.53 10.65 -7.61
CA PRO A 91 -5.49 11.66 -7.41
C PRO A 91 -4.93 12.23 -8.73
N SER A 92 -4.69 11.37 -9.73
CA SER A 92 -4.25 11.77 -11.07
C SER A 92 -5.23 12.68 -11.84
N GLN A 93 -6.50 12.77 -11.43
CA GLN A 93 -7.54 13.55 -12.10
C GLN A 93 -7.75 14.95 -11.50
N VAL A 94 -7.15 15.25 -10.34
CA VAL A 94 -7.44 16.47 -9.57
C VAL A 94 -6.20 17.36 -9.30
N GLN A 95 -5.07 17.06 -9.93
CA GLN A 95 -3.83 17.85 -9.85
C GLN A 95 -3.79 19.04 -10.81
#